data_AF-A0AAU9UNX8-F1
#
_entry.id   AF-A0AAU9UNX8-F1
#
_cell.length_a   1.000
_cell.length_b   1.000
_cell.length_c   1.000
_cell.angle_alpha   90.00
_cell.angle_beta   90.00
_cell.angle_gamma   90.00
#
_symmetry.space_group_name_H-M   'P 1'
#
loop_
_entity.id
_entity.type
_entity.pdbx_description
1 polymer ?
#
loop_
_entity_poly.entity_id
_entity_poly.type
_entity_poly.pdbx_seq_one_letter_code
_entity_poly.pdbx_strand_id
1 'polypeptide(L)'
;MNFVNFSKWTRVKLLPNSVILLDNASYHSVQKDKKPTRTSTKAIMQAWLQKRNVEFDIFVRICDFLNLIKQYGSENVYKIDEILKAAGHEVFRLLPYHPDPVIEHAIKNTTVWAPSQWTTVDNL
;
A
#
# COMPACT_ATOMS: atom_id res chain seq x y z
N MET A 1 11.15 -0.07 10.44
CA MET A 1 10.63 -1.10 9.51
C MET A 1 10.51 -0.50 8.11
N ASN A 2 10.89 -1.23 7.06
CA ASN A 2 10.71 -0.80 5.66
C ASN A 2 9.96 -1.89 4.86
N PHE A 3 9.50 -1.55 3.65
CA PHE A 3 8.73 -2.49 2.82
C PHE A 3 9.50 -3.76 2.47
N VAL A 4 10.83 -3.66 2.26
CA VAL A 4 11.67 -4.80 1.87
C VAL A 4 11.67 -5.84 2.98
N ASN A 5 12.02 -5.44 4.21
CA ASN A 5 12.08 -6.33 5.35
C ASN A 5 10.69 -6.91 5.68
N PHE A 6 9.65 -6.08 5.62
CA PHE A 6 8.28 -6.55 5.85
C PHE A 6 7.85 -7.59 4.80
N SER A 7 8.10 -7.33 3.52
CA SER A 7 7.76 -8.27 2.45
C SER A 7 8.51 -9.60 2.58
N LYS A 8 9.79 -9.59 2.99
CA LYS A 8 10.55 -10.81 3.29
C LYS A 8 9.93 -11.58 4.45
N TRP A 9 9.61 -10.89 5.54
CA TRP A 9 8.98 -11.49 6.72
C TRP A 9 7.65 -12.16 6.40
N THR A 10 6.78 -11.49 5.62
CA THR A 10 5.45 -12.05 5.26
C THR A 10 5.56 -13.40 4.56
N ARG A 11 6.58 -13.60 3.72
CA ARG A 11 6.77 -14.86 2.98
C ARG A 11 7.27 -16.02 3.85
N VAL A 12 7.96 -15.71 4.95
CA VAL A 12 8.65 -16.71 5.77
C VAL A 12 7.84 -17.08 7.02
N LYS A 13 7.09 -16.12 7.58
CA LYS A 13 6.50 -16.26 8.93
C LYS A 13 4.98 -16.37 8.94
N LEU A 14 4.29 -16.14 7.82
CA LEU A 14 2.84 -16.29 7.76
C LEU A 14 2.44 -17.76 7.59
N LEU A 15 1.45 -18.17 8.37
CA LEU A 15 0.83 -19.49 8.24
C LEU A 15 -0.10 -19.51 7.00
N PRO A 16 -0.20 -20.63 6.27
CA PRO A 16 -1.09 -20.75 5.12
C PRO A 16 -2.55 -20.47 5.50
N ASN A 17 -3.31 -19.86 4.58
CA ASN A 17 -4.74 -19.54 4.75
C ASN A 17 -5.08 -18.61 5.94
N SER A 18 -4.16 -17.74 6.33
CA SER A 18 -4.42 -16.71 7.35
C SER A 18 -5.23 -15.52 6.82
N VAL A 19 -6.08 -14.96 7.68
CA VAL A 19 -6.69 -13.64 7.48
C VAL A 19 -5.79 -12.58 8.10
N ILE A 20 -5.42 -11.57 7.32
CA ILE A 20 -4.43 -10.56 7.70
C ILE A 20 -5.12 -9.21 7.80
N LEU A 21 -5.04 -8.60 8.97
CA LEU A 21 -5.46 -7.22 9.19
C LEU A 21 -4.22 -6.32 9.18
N LEU A 22 -4.15 -5.40 8.22
CA LEU A 22 -3.07 -4.42 8.11
C LEU A 22 -3.55 -3.03 8.58
N ASP A 23 -2.71 -2.38 9.38
CA ASP A 23 -2.88 -0.96 9.68
C ASP A 23 -2.40 -0.08 8.50
N ASN A 24 -2.50 1.24 8.66
CA ASN A 24 -2.09 2.20 7.62
C ASN A 24 -0.62 2.64 7.72
N ALA A 25 0.28 1.80 8.26
CA ALA A 25 1.70 2.15 8.29
C ALA A 25 2.29 2.33 6.88
N SER A 26 3.19 3.31 6.74
CA SER A 26 3.76 3.71 5.45
C SER A 26 4.43 2.56 4.67
N TYR A 27 4.98 1.58 5.37
CA TYR A 27 5.61 0.39 4.78
C TYR A 27 4.61 -0.70 4.37
N HIS A 28 3.37 -0.68 4.86
CA HIS A 28 2.27 -1.50 4.33
C HIS A 28 1.59 -0.82 3.14
N SER A 29 1.63 0.51 3.08
CA SER A 29 0.94 1.33 2.09
C SER A 29 1.80 1.69 0.86
N VAL A 30 2.78 0.86 0.51
CA VAL A 30 3.59 1.05 -0.70
C VAL A 30 2.76 0.70 -1.94
N GLN A 31 2.42 1.74 -2.70
CA GLN A 31 1.61 1.63 -3.91
C GLN A 31 2.42 1.09 -5.09
N LYS A 32 1.79 0.24 -5.92
CA LYS A 32 2.37 -0.27 -7.17
C LYS A 32 2.39 0.79 -8.26
N ASP A 33 1.23 1.40 -8.50
CA ASP A 33 1.05 2.50 -9.46
C ASP A 33 0.69 3.78 -8.70
N LYS A 34 1.70 4.39 -8.06
CA LYS A 34 1.49 5.62 -7.29
C LYS A 34 0.93 6.71 -8.20
N LYS A 35 -0.22 7.25 -7.81
CA LYS A 35 -0.82 8.40 -8.51
C LYS A 35 0.08 9.63 -8.31
N PRO A 36 0.33 10.41 -9.38
CA PRO A 36 0.99 11.69 -9.24
C PRO A 36 0.15 12.60 -8.34
N THR A 37 0.82 13.33 -7.47
CA THR A 37 0.23 14.31 -6.54
C THR A 37 0.53 15.73 -7.00
N ARG A 38 -0.04 16.75 -6.34
CA ARG A 38 0.29 18.18 -6.59
C ARG A 38 1.79 18.49 -6.52
N THR A 39 2.54 17.70 -5.77
CA THR A 39 3.99 17.81 -5.61
C THR A 39 4.79 17.08 -6.70
N SER A 40 4.13 16.33 -7.58
CA SER A 40 4.78 15.63 -8.68
C SER A 40 5.04 16.56 -9.87
N THR A 41 6.13 16.31 -10.60
CA THR A 41 6.48 17.08 -11.79
C THR A 41 5.51 16.81 -12.94
N LYS A 42 5.33 17.80 -13.83
CA LYS A 42 4.49 17.68 -15.04
C LYS A 42 4.83 16.44 -15.87
N ALA A 43 6.12 16.13 -16.04
CA ALA A 43 6.58 14.95 -16.77
C ALA A 43 6.06 13.63 -16.17
N ILE A 44 5.99 13.52 -14.83
CA ILE A 44 5.46 12.32 -14.14
C ILE A 44 3.96 12.19 -14.39
N MET A 45 3.22 13.31 -14.38
CA MET A 45 1.79 13.33 -14.68
C MET A 45 1.50 12.88 -16.12
N GLN A 46 2.27 13.39 -17.07
CA GLN A 46 2.17 13.03 -18.49
C GLN A 46 2.47 11.54 -18.70
N ALA A 47 3.58 11.04 -18.17
CA ALA A 47 3.94 9.62 -18.26
C ALA A 47 2.86 8.71 -17.66
N TRP A 48 2.25 9.13 -16.54
CA TRP A 48 1.18 8.36 -15.89
C TRP A 48 -0.10 8.29 -16.72
N LEU A 49 -0.47 9.38 -17.41
CA LEU A 49 -1.62 9.43 -18.32
C LEU A 49 -1.36 8.68 -19.62
N GLN A 50 -0.15 8.80 -20.20
CA GLN A 50 0.26 8.03 -21.38
C GLN A 50 0.20 6.53 -21.13
N LYS A 51 0.69 6.06 -19.96
CA LYS A 51 0.60 4.65 -19.56
C LYS A 51 -0.84 4.13 -19.54
N ARG A 52 -1.83 5.00 -19.37
CA ARG A 52 -3.26 4.70 -19.34
C ARG A 52 -3.98 5.01 -20.66
N ASN A 53 -3.23 5.36 -21.69
CA ASN A 53 -3.75 5.75 -23.00
C ASN A 53 -4.79 6.88 -22.92
N VAL A 54 -4.60 7.81 -21.98
CA VAL A 54 -5.44 9.00 -21.83
C VAL A 54 -4.84 10.13 -22.66
N GLU A 55 -5.63 10.68 -23.57
CA GLU A 55 -5.23 11.86 -24.34
C GLU A 55 -5.19 13.11 -23.45
N PHE A 56 -4.15 13.92 -23.62
CA PHE A 56 -4.01 15.20 -22.94
C PHE A 56 -3.24 16.17 -23.82
N ASP A 57 -3.51 17.46 -23.62
CA ASP A 57 -2.77 18.53 -24.25
C ASP A 57 -1.45 18.80 -23.49
N ILE A 58 -0.37 19.09 -24.21
CA ILE A 58 0.94 19.43 -23.63
C ILE A 58 0.94 20.79 -22.93
N PHE A 59 0.03 21.71 -23.27
CA PHE A 59 -0.03 23.07 -22.73
C PHE A 59 -1.01 23.25 -21.56
N VAL A 60 -1.77 22.23 -21.18
CA VAL A 60 -2.69 22.31 -20.03
C VAL A 60 -1.96 22.55 -18.70
N ARG A 61 -2.70 23.14 -17.76
CA ARG A 61 -2.20 23.50 -16.44
C ARG A 61 -2.09 22.24 -15.57
N ILE A 62 -1.25 22.31 -14.54
CA ILE A 62 -1.08 21.21 -13.56
C ILE A 62 -2.42 20.84 -12.92
N CYS A 63 -3.31 21.81 -12.69
CA CYS A 63 -4.64 21.57 -12.15
C CYS A 63 -5.49 20.66 -13.05
N ASP A 64 -5.41 20.84 -14.37
CA ASP A 64 -6.18 20.04 -15.33
C ASP A 64 -5.65 18.60 -15.39
N PHE A 65 -4.31 18.44 -15.35
CA PHE A 65 -3.68 17.12 -15.21
C PHE A 65 -4.15 16.39 -13.96
N LEU A 66 -4.24 17.07 -12.82
CA LEU A 66 -4.70 16.47 -11.58
C LEU A 66 -6.18 16.07 -11.62
N ASN A 67 -7.02 16.85 -12.31
CA ASN A 67 -8.42 16.50 -12.52
C ASN A 67 -8.55 15.24 -13.38
N LEU A 68 -7.77 15.12 -14.45
CA LEU A 68 -7.71 13.90 -15.26
C LEU A 68 -7.20 12.70 -14.45
N ILE A 69 -6.13 12.87 -13.66
CA ILE A 69 -5.61 11.81 -12.79
C ILE A 69 -6.66 11.38 -11.75
N LYS A 70 -7.47 12.31 -11.25
CA LYS A 70 -8.54 12.02 -10.29
C LYS A 70 -9.71 11.29 -10.96
N GLN A 71 -10.06 11.66 -12.19
CA GLN A 71 -11.12 11.05 -12.98
C GLN A 71 -10.76 9.63 -13.45
N TYR A 72 -9.54 9.43 -13.96
CA TYR A 72 -9.05 8.15 -14.47
C TYR A 72 -8.28 7.34 -13.41
N GLY A 73 -8.27 7.80 -12.17
CA GLY A 73 -7.54 7.17 -11.08
C GLY A 73 -8.33 6.06 -10.40
N SER A 74 -7.90 4.81 -10.53
CA SER A 74 -8.44 3.65 -9.83
C SER A 74 -8.12 3.64 -8.32
N GLU A 75 -8.67 2.71 -7.56
CA GLU A 75 -8.26 2.48 -6.17
C GLU A 75 -6.74 2.21 -6.04
N ASN A 76 -6.20 2.53 -4.87
CA ASN A 76 -4.78 2.33 -4.59
C ASN A 76 -4.49 0.83 -4.46
N VAL A 77 -3.71 0.29 -5.39
CA VAL A 77 -3.20 -1.07 -5.31
C VAL A 77 -1.87 -1.07 -4.58
N TYR A 78 -1.79 -1.79 -3.46
CA TYR A 78 -0.59 -1.90 -2.65
C TYR A 78 0.20 -3.16 -3.00
N LYS A 79 1.52 -3.03 -3.05
CA LYS A 79 2.42 -4.13 -3.42
C LYS A 79 2.32 -5.32 -2.47
N ILE A 80 2.10 -5.07 -1.17
CA ILE A 80 1.99 -6.16 -0.20
C ILE A 80 0.70 -6.96 -0.38
N ASP A 81 -0.41 -6.31 -0.76
CA ASP A 81 -1.68 -6.99 -0.92
C ASP A 81 -1.60 -8.03 -2.04
N GLU A 82 -0.88 -7.72 -3.13
CA GLU A 82 -0.60 -8.68 -4.19
C GLU A 82 0.25 -9.86 -3.70
N ILE A 83 1.28 -9.60 -2.89
CA ILE A 83 2.13 -10.66 -2.33
C ILE A 83 1.33 -11.60 -1.44
N LEU A 84 0.48 -11.04 -0.56
CA LEU A 84 -0.33 -11.80 0.37
C LEU A 84 -1.45 -12.57 -0.35
N LYS A 85 -2.13 -11.94 -1.30
CA LYS A 85 -3.14 -12.60 -2.14
C LYS A 85 -2.54 -13.73 -2.98
N ALA A 86 -1.35 -13.53 -3.55
CA ALA A 86 -0.63 -14.58 -4.29
C ALA A 86 -0.23 -15.77 -3.40
N ALA A 87 -0.04 -15.53 -2.10
CA ALA A 87 0.19 -16.59 -1.11
C ALA A 87 -1.11 -17.23 -0.57
N GLY A 88 -2.29 -16.83 -1.08
CA GLY A 88 -3.59 -17.37 -0.66
C GLY A 88 -4.14 -16.74 0.63
N HIS A 89 -3.62 -15.60 1.06
CA HIS A 89 -4.13 -14.89 2.23
C HIS A 89 -5.22 -13.88 1.88
N GLU A 90 -6.20 -13.76 2.77
CA GLU A 90 -7.18 -12.69 2.72
C GLU A 90 -6.66 -11.48 3.50
N VAL A 91 -6.77 -10.29 2.91
CA VAL A 91 -6.18 -9.06 3.49
C VAL A 91 -7.28 -8.02 3.70
N PHE A 92 -7.39 -7.56 4.94
CA PHE A 92 -8.24 -6.44 5.35
C PHE A 92 -7.36 -5.26 5.77
N ARG A 93 -7.79 -4.05 5.41
CA ARG A 93 -7.07 -2.81 5.76
C ARG A 93 -7.94 -1.94 6.65
N LEU A 94 -7.34 -1.41 7.70
CA LEU A 94 -7.99 -0.41 8.54
C LEU A 94 -8.06 0.94 7.82
N LEU A 95 -9.14 1.67 8.09
CA LEU A 95 -9.30 3.03 7.58
C LEU A 95 -8.21 3.94 8.17
N PRO A 96 -7.70 4.90 7.39
CA PRO A 96 -6.73 5.88 7.88
C PRO A 96 -7.29 6.65 9.08
N TYR A 97 -6.50 6.76 10.15
CA TYR A 97 -6.81 7.60 11.33
C TYR A 97 -8.12 7.28 12.06
N HIS A 98 -8.71 6.10 11.81
CA HIS A 98 -9.85 5.58 12.57
C HIS A 98 -9.50 4.19 13.11
N PRO A 99 -8.55 4.09 14.07
CA PRO A 99 -8.44 2.88 14.85
C PRO A 99 -9.73 2.73 15.67
N ASP A 100 -10.57 1.77 15.31
CA ASP A 100 -11.72 1.41 16.13
C ASP A 100 -11.20 0.91 17.49
N PRO A 101 -11.63 1.48 18.63
CA PRO A 101 -11.17 1.06 19.94
C PRO A 101 -11.39 -0.44 20.20
N VAL A 102 -12.44 -1.03 19.62
CA VAL A 102 -12.74 -2.46 19.72
C VAL A 102 -11.73 -3.29 18.95
N ILE A 103 -11.34 -2.85 17.75
CA ILE A 103 -10.32 -3.51 16.94
C ILE A 103 -8.94 -3.36 17.58
N GLU A 104 -8.60 -2.17 18.10
CA GLU A 104 -7.35 -2.00 18.86
C GLU A 104 -7.29 -2.93 20.08
N HIS A 105 -8.40 -3.05 20.81
CA HIS A 105 -8.47 -3.91 21.99
C HIS A 105 -8.31 -5.38 21.61
N ALA A 106 -8.95 -5.81 20.51
CA ALA A 106 -8.78 -7.16 19.97
C ALA A 106 -7.32 -7.41 19.52
N ILE A 107 -6.70 -6.49 18.77
CA ILE A 107 -5.29 -6.62 18.36
C ILE A 107 -4.36 -6.73 19.59
N LYS A 108 -4.60 -5.95 20.63
CA LYS A 108 -3.80 -6.00 21.88
C LYS A 108 -3.97 -7.33 22.64
N ASN A 109 -5.12 -7.99 22.52
CA ASN A 109 -5.47 -9.16 23.32
C ASN A 109 -5.42 -10.50 22.58
N THR A 110 -5.49 -10.51 21.25
CA THR A 110 -5.59 -11.74 20.44
C THR A 110 -4.26 -12.13 19.79
N THR A 111 -3.29 -11.22 19.69
CA THR A 111 -2.17 -11.46 18.76
C THR A 111 -0.99 -12.18 19.41
N VAL A 112 -0.66 -13.34 18.84
CA VAL A 112 0.71 -13.90 18.75
C VAL A 112 1.57 -12.91 17.95
N TRP A 113 1.92 -11.76 18.54
CA TRP A 113 2.74 -10.74 17.89
C TRP A 113 3.60 -10.01 18.91
N ALA A 114 4.92 -10.20 18.78
CA ALA A 114 5.90 -9.53 19.59
C ALA A 114 6.79 -8.66 18.69
N PRO A 115 6.88 -7.34 18.93
CA PRO A 115 7.86 -6.47 18.32
C PRO A 115 9.33 -6.91 18.50
N SER A 116 9.60 -7.92 19.30
CA SER A 116 10.94 -8.48 19.54
C SER A 116 11.44 -9.44 18.44
N GLN A 117 10.59 -9.88 17.50
CA GLN A 117 11.00 -10.81 16.44
C GLN A 117 11.67 -10.15 15.22
N TRP A 118 11.82 -8.82 15.21
CA TRP A 118 12.33 -8.07 14.05
C TRP A 118 13.85 -8.00 13.96
N THR A 119 14.59 -8.17 15.05
CA THR A 119 16.06 -8.09 15.05
C THR A 119 16.74 -9.34 14.47
N THR A 120 15.98 -10.38 14.15
CA THR A 120 16.53 -11.66 13.68
C THR A 120 16.51 -11.82 12.15
N VAL A 121 15.94 -10.87 11.40
CA VAL A 121 15.88 -10.94 9.92
C VAL A 121 17.08 -10.32 9.21
N ASP A 122 17.98 -9.64 9.94
CA ASP A 122 19.22 -9.09 9.37
C ASP A 122 20.31 -10.17 9.12
N ASN A 123 20.04 -11.44 9.47
CA ASN A 123 20.96 -12.57 9.30
C ASN A 123 20.45 -13.68 8.33
N LEU A 124 19.55 -13.34 7.40
CA LEU A 124 19.13 -14.22 6.29
C LEU A 124 19.19 -13.48 4.97
#